data_AF-A0A2S2Q6F3-F1
#
_entry.id   AF-A0A2S2Q6F3-F1
#
_cell.length_a   1.000
_cell.length_b   1.000
_cell.length_c   1.000
_cell.angle_alpha   90.00
_cell.angle_beta   90.00
_cell.angle_gamma   90.00
#
_symmetry.space_group_name_H-M   'P 1'
#
loop_
_entity.id
_entity.type
_entity.pdbx_description
1 polymer ?
#
loop_
_entity_poly.entity_id
_entity_poly.type
_entity_poly.pdbx_seq_one_letter_code
_entity_poly.pdbx_strand_id
1 'polypeptide(L)'
;MKFIHLYEIHEVLWNTIVPEYKNKHARQIALEKICNEMAIENFGVNEAKAKINNMRSAYCQEVKKLIASKHSETGTDSIYKPTVPWFNLMDSFPKSHVI
;
A
#
# COMPACT_ATOMS: atom_id res chain seq x y z
N MET A 1 -11.87 4.84 0.11
CA MET A 1 -11.06 3.74 -0.49
C MET A 1 -10.54 4.05 -1.91
N LYS A 2 -11.06 5.07 -2.62
CA LYS A 2 -10.64 5.43 -4.00
C LYS A 2 -9.13 5.43 -4.22
N PHE A 3 -8.37 6.09 -3.34
CA PHE A 3 -6.91 6.17 -3.46
C PHE A 3 -6.20 4.80 -3.53
N ILE A 4 -6.67 3.81 -2.77
CA ILE A 4 -6.04 2.47 -2.72
C ILE A 4 -6.26 1.73 -4.03
N HIS A 5 -7.47 1.87 -4.61
CA HIS A 5 -7.78 1.29 -5.91
C HIS A 5 -6.95 1.92 -7.02
N LEU A 6 -6.81 3.26 -7.00
CA LEU A 6 -5.92 3.96 -7.93
C LEU A 6 -4.45 3.54 -7.75
N TYR A 7 -4.02 3.32 -6.51
CA TYR A 7 -2.69 2.80 -6.23
C TYR A 7 -2.50 1.37 -6.76
N GLU A 8 -3.50 0.49 -6.58
CA GLU A 8 -3.51 -0.90 -7.04
C GLU A 8 -3.36 -1.00 -8.55
N ILE A 9 -4.16 -0.25 -9.32
CA ILE A 9 -4.13 -0.30 -10.80
C ILE A 9 -2.82 0.25 -11.39
N HIS A 10 -2.09 1.10 -10.66
CA HIS A 10 -0.83 1.66 -11.10
C HIS A 10 0.34 0.82 -10.62
N GLU A 11 0.49 -0.37 -11.21
CA GLU A 11 1.54 -1.34 -10.89
C GLU A 11 2.94 -0.75 -10.82
N VAL A 12 3.25 0.23 -11.68
CA VAL A 12 4.52 0.94 -11.69
C VAL A 12 4.92 1.56 -10.34
N LEU A 13 3.95 1.77 -9.43
CA LEU A 13 4.16 2.36 -8.11
C LEU A 13 4.44 1.32 -7.01
N TRP A 14 4.25 0.03 -7.27
CA TRP A 14 4.38 -1.02 -6.24
C TRP A 14 4.93 -2.36 -6.72
N ASN A 15 4.74 -2.70 -7.99
CA ASN A 15 5.16 -3.95 -8.59
C ASN A 15 6.63 -3.86 -9.00
N THR A 16 7.53 -4.47 -8.23
CA THR A 16 8.98 -4.46 -8.51
C THR A 16 9.38 -5.29 -9.72
N ILE A 17 8.46 -6.13 -10.23
CA ILE A 17 8.68 -7.04 -11.35
C ILE A 17 8.54 -6.30 -12.69
N VAL A 18 7.66 -5.28 -12.77
CA VAL A 18 7.48 -4.53 -14.01
C VAL A 18 8.70 -3.64 -14.28
N PRO A 19 9.25 -3.61 -15.52
CA PRO A 19 10.41 -2.80 -15.86
C PRO A 19 10.25 -1.31 -15.51
N GLU A 20 9.04 -0.80 -15.64
CA GLU A 20 8.66 0.59 -15.41
C GLU A 20 8.84 1.00 -13.94
N TYR A 21 8.88 0.06 -12.99
CA TYR A 21 9.04 0.37 -11.57
C TYR A 21 10.34 1.14 -11.29
N LYS A 22 11.40 0.87 -12.06
CA LYS A 22 12.67 1.62 -11.96
C LYS A 22 12.66 2.91 -12.77
N ASN A 23 11.68 3.08 -13.65
CA ASN A 23 11.54 4.27 -14.49
C ASN A 23 10.90 5.42 -13.70
N LYS A 24 11.74 6.42 -13.35
CA LYS A 24 11.31 7.62 -12.61
C LYS A 24 10.20 8.38 -13.33
N HIS A 25 10.25 8.47 -14.66
CA HIS A 25 9.26 9.19 -15.45
C HIS A 25 7.91 8.47 -15.47
N ALA A 26 7.92 7.14 -15.67
CA ALA A 26 6.69 6.34 -15.63
C ALA A 26 5.99 6.41 -14.26
N ARG A 27 6.77 6.37 -13.16
CA ARG A 27 6.25 6.56 -11.80
C ARG A 27 5.66 7.95 -11.58
N GLN A 28 6.32 8.98 -12.11
CA GLN A 28 5.82 10.35 -12.02
C GLN A 28 4.47 10.50 -12.71
N ILE A 29 4.33 9.98 -13.95
CA ILE A 29 3.06 9.99 -14.70
C ILE A 29 1.95 9.27 -13.91
N ALA A 30 2.24 8.11 -13.33
CA ALA A 30 1.24 7.39 -12.53
C ALA A 30 0.79 8.17 -11.31
N LEU A 31 1.70 8.86 -10.60
CA LEU A 31 1.33 9.71 -9.47
C LEU A 31 0.47 10.91 -9.91
N GLU A 32 0.81 11.55 -11.04
CA GLU A 32 0.01 12.64 -11.60
C GLU A 32 -1.40 12.17 -11.97
N LYS A 33 -1.54 10.97 -12.56
CA LYS A 33 -2.85 10.36 -12.82
C LYS A 33 -3.66 10.18 -11.53
N ILE A 34 -3.04 9.65 -10.47
CA ILE A 34 -3.70 9.53 -9.16
C ILE A 34 -4.17 10.89 -8.66
N CYS A 35 -3.32 11.93 -8.71
CA CYS A 35 -3.68 13.27 -8.25
C CYS A 35 -4.87 13.84 -9.03
N ASN A 36 -4.83 13.73 -10.36
CA ASN A 36 -5.90 14.19 -11.25
C ASN A 36 -7.21 13.45 -10.97
N GLU A 37 -7.16 12.13 -10.84
CA GLU A 37 -8.36 11.32 -10.57
C GLU A 37 -8.92 11.54 -9.17
N MET A 38 -8.08 11.84 -8.18
CA MET A 38 -8.54 12.19 -6.84
C MET A 38 -9.34 13.49 -6.85
N ALA A 39 -9.02 14.44 -7.74
CA ALA A 39 -9.71 15.73 -7.89
C ALA A 39 -9.85 16.48 -6.55
N ILE A 40 -8.80 16.47 -5.73
CA ILE A 40 -8.73 17.15 -4.43
C ILE A 40 -7.86 18.40 -4.58
N GLU A 41 -8.34 19.52 -4.08
CA GLU A 41 -7.58 20.77 -4.04
C GLU A 41 -6.29 20.61 -3.21
N ASN A 42 -5.17 21.14 -3.69
CA ASN A 42 -3.85 21.02 -3.06
C ASN A 42 -3.35 19.57 -2.86
N PHE A 43 -3.90 18.60 -3.59
CA PHE A 43 -3.42 17.22 -3.58
C PHE A 43 -2.53 16.94 -4.79
N GLY A 44 -1.24 17.24 -4.65
CA GLY A 44 -0.23 17.04 -5.67
C GLY A 44 0.55 15.73 -5.50
N VAL A 45 1.57 15.59 -6.34
CA VAL A 45 2.42 14.39 -6.41
C VAL A 45 3.14 14.12 -5.09
N ASN A 46 3.52 15.17 -4.35
CA ASN A 46 4.21 15.03 -3.07
C ASN A 46 3.26 14.44 -2.01
N GLU A 47 2.02 14.90 -1.98
CA GLU A 47 0.96 14.43 -1.10
C GLU A 47 0.62 12.96 -1.42
N ALA A 48 0.53 12.62 -2.71
CA ALA A 48 0.34 11.23 -3.16
C ALA A 48 1.50 10.32 -2.72
N LYS A 49 2.76 10.75 -2.88
CA LYS A 49 3.95 10.01 -2.41
C LYS A 49 3.92 9.81 -0.89
N ALA A 50 3.66 10.87 -0.14
CA ALA A 50 3.56 10.81 1.32
C ALA A 50 2.46 9.85 1.77
N LYS A 51 1.30 9.89 1.11
CA LYS A 51 0.18 8.99 1.39
C LYS A 51 0.50 7.53 1.11
N ILE A 52 1.16 7.22 -0.01
CA ILE A 52 1.65 5.86 -0.31
C ILE A 52 2.63 5.38 0.76
N ASN A 53 3.60 6.22 1.15
CA ASN A 53 4.58 5.87 2.17
C ASN A 53 3.93 5.60 3.54
N ASN A 54 2.98 6.43 3.95
CA ASN A 54 2.23 6.24 5.19
C ASN A 54 1.42 4.95 5.16
N MET A 55 0.77 4.66 4.03
CA MET A 55 0.01 3.41 3.84
C MET A 55 0.88 2.17 3.91
N ARG A 56 2.03 2.16 3.22
CA ARG A 56 3.00 1.07 3.29
C ARG A 56 3.52 0.87 4.71
N SER A 57 3.82 1.96 5.41
CA SER A 57 4.30 1.91 6.80
C SER A 57 3.24 1.33 7.73
N ALA A 58 2.00 1.78 7.61
CA ALA A 58 0.87 1.27 8.38
C ALA A 58 0.61 -0.23 8.06
N TYR A 59 0.63 -0.62 6.79
CA TYR A 59 0.49 -2.02 6.40
C TYR A 59 1.60 -2.90 7.01
N CYS A 60 2.87 -2.48 6.92
CA CYS A 60 3.99 -3.21 7.54
C CYS A 60 3.82 -3.35 9.06
N GLN A 61 3.29 -2.34 9.76
CA GLN A 61 3.01 -2.43 11.19
C GLN A 61 1.90 -3.45 11.49
N GLU A 62 0.83 -3.45 10.70
CA GLU A 62 -0.27 -4.43 10.82
C GLU A 62 0.22 -5.86 10.56
N VAL A 63 1.04 -6.06 9.52
CA VAL A 63 1.69 -7.35 9.22
C VAL A 63 2.60 -7.80 10.38
N LYS A 64 3.35 -6.89 11.00
CA LYS A 64 4.18 -7.23 12.18
C LYS A 64 3.33 -7.69 13.36
N LYS A 65 2.19 -7.05 13.63
CA LYS A 65 1.26 -7.49 14.69
C LYS A 65 0.66 -8.86 14.38
N LEU A 66 0.31 -9.11 13.11
CA LEU A 66 -0.16 -10.41 12.61
C LEU A 66 0.89 -11.52 12.80
N ILE A 67 2.15 -11.24 12.49
CA ILE A 67 3.24 -12.21 12.64
C ILE A 67 3.52 -12.45 14.13
N ALA A 68 3.59 -11.38 14.94
CA ALA A 68 3.84 -11.48 16.37
C ALA A 68 2.73 -12.27 17.10
N SER A 69 1.46 -12.09 16.72
CA SER A 69 0.36 -12.86 17.32
C SER A 69 0.44 -14.36 17.01
N LYS A 70 0.94 -14.73 15.83
CA LYS A 70 1.20 -16.14 15.46
C LYS A 70 2.38 -16.74 16.21
N HIS A 71 3.43 -15.96 16.48
CA HIS A 71 4.60 -16.46 17.21
C HIS A 71 4.39 -16.60 18.72
N SER A 72 3.45 -15.85 19.30
CA SER A 72 3.11 -15.92 20.74
C SER A 72 2.17 -17.09 21.11
N GLU A 73 2.07 -18.13 20.28
CA GLU A 73 1.31 -19.37 20.52
C GLU A 73 1.92 -20.23 21.64
N THR A 74 2.05 -19.68 22.84
CA THR A 74 2.31 -20.44 24.08
C THR A 74 1.26 -20.21 25.17
N GLY A 75 0.15 -19.53 24.89
CA GLY A 75 -0.96 -19.49 25.84
C GLY A 75 -2.12 -18.59 25.42
N THR A 76 -3.25 -19.23 25.13
CA THR A 76 -4.63 -18.67 25.11
C THR A 76 -4.92 -17.49 24.14
N ASP A 77 -5.56 -17.86 23.03
CA ASP A 77 -6.69 -17.21 22.37
C ASP A 77 -6.62 -15.71 22.00
N SER A 78 -5.94 -15.42 20.89
CA SER A 78 -6.60 -14.91 19.67
C SER A 78 -5.54 -14.48 18.65
N ILE A 79 -5.57 -15.07 17.46
CA ILE A 79 -4.79 -14.58 16.32
C ILE A 79 -5.30 -13.16 16.03
N TYR A 80 -4.42 -12.16 16.19
CA TYR A 80 -4.73 -10.78 15.80
C TYR A 80 -5.27 -10.77 14.37
N LYS A 81 -6.34 -10.02 14.12
CA LYS A 81 -6.88 -9.78 12.77
C LYS A 81 -7.05 -8.27 12.59
N PRO A 82 -6.37 -7.65 11.61
CA PRO A 82 -6.60 -6.25 11.28
C PRO A 82 -8.08 -6.03 10.95
N THR A 83 -8.73 -5.13 11.68
CA THR A 83 -10.14 -4.78 11.47
C THR A 83 -10.33 -3.62 10.50
N VAL A 84 -9.23 -3.02 10.05
CA VAL A 84 -9.25 -1.83 9.21
C VAL A 84 -9.55 -2.20 7.75
N PRO A 85 -10.61 -1.63 7.12
CA PRO A 85 -11.04 -2.04 5.78
C PRO A 85 -9.97 -1.84 4.68
N TRP A 86 -9.04 -0.90 4.87
CA TRP A 86 -7.96 -0.66 3.92
C TRP A 86 -6.89 -1.75 3.94
N PHE A 87 -6.77 -2.53 5.03
CA PHE A 87 -5.75 -3.58 5.14
C PHE A 87 -6.00 -4.67 4.11
N ASN A 88 -7.23 -5.19 4.03
CA ASN A 88 -7.58 -6.25 3.08
C ASN A 88 -7.36 -5.84 1.62
N LEU A 89 -7.57 -4.55 1.31
CA LEU A 89 -7.30 -4.01 -0.03
C LEU A 89 -5.80 -3.90 -0.32
N MET A 90 -4.97 -3.57 0.67
CA MET A 90 -3.52 -3.57 0.49
C MET A 90 -2.96 -5.00 0.42
N ASP A 91 -3.56 -5.91 1.17
CA ASP A 91 -3.17 -7.33 1.21
C ASP A 91 -3.59 -8.10 -0.06
N SER A 92 -4.59 -7.61 -0.80
CA SER A 92 -5.00 -8.19 -2.10
C SER A 92 -4.04 -7.89 -3.23
N PHE A 93 -3.09 -6.96 -3.04
CA PHE A 93 -2.10 -6.64 -4.08
C PHE A 93 -1.30 -7.92 -4.38
N PRO A 94 -1.04 -8.25 -5.65
CA PRO A 94 -0.17 -9.36 -6.01
C PRO A 94 1.14 -9.32 -5.21
N LYS A 95 1.62 -10.49 -4.75
CA LYS A 95 2.74 -10.67 -3.82
C LYS A 95 4.13 -10.25 -4.36
N SER A 96 4.24 -9.15 -5.09
CA SER A 96 5.51 -8.42 -5.27
C SER A 96 5.85 -7.53 -4.06
N HIS A 97 4.94 -7.45 -3.09
CA HIS A 97 5.11 -6.76 -1.79
C HIS A 97 5.81 -7.67 -0.76
N VAL A 98 6.95 -8.25 -1.11
CA VAL A 98 7.82 -8.91 -0.13
C VAL A 98 9.25 -8.46 -0.42
N ILE A 99 9.72 -7.48 0.33
CA ILE A 99 11.14 -7.25 0.60
C ILE A 99 11.35 -7.68 2.04
#